data_AF-A0A962WF57-F1
#
_entry.id   AF-A0A962WF57-F1
#
_cell.length_a   1.000
_cell.length_b   1.000
_cell.length_c   1.000
_cell.angle_alpha   90.00
_cell.angle_beta   90.00
_cell.angle_gamma   90.00
#
_symmetry.space_group_name_H-M   'P 1'
#
loop_
_entity.id
_entity.type
_entity.pdbx_description
1 polymer ?
#
loop_
_entity_poly.entity_id
_entity_poly.type
_entity_poly.pdbx_seq_one_letter_code
_entity_poly.pdbx_strand_id
1 'polypeptide(L)'
;LPPMNGFVSKWLVYISLLRQGEPLLFIAAVIGTLGTVLSVFKLLHNTFLGQLRVEHMEVSEAPWSMLIPMLLMASVVVVTGTAPGLVLDWVASAQAALGLPVLEHSLGGAAGLDMLWISGVLLYGFAIGTLLFLAGGRSRRVHQFDNYAGGHFLSAENRYQYSDQFYAGLMHHIGGWYRASFTWAESVVIASVDALGTAATGFFRRIQAVFLLLLATLGALAWLIWGAA
;
A
#
# COMPACT_ATOMS: atom_id res chain seq x y z
N LEU A 1 8.01 8.63 -1.45
CA LEU A 1 8.79 9.84 -1.11
C LEU A 1 10.25 9.43 -1.00
N PRO A 2 11.21 10.15 -1.60
CA PRO A 2 12.60 10.00 -1.20
C PRO A 2 12.75 10.28 0.30
N PRO A 3 13.57 9.52 1.05
CA PRO A 3 14.54 8.48 0.67
C PRO A 3 13.99 7.03 0.65
N MET A 4 12.67 6.80 0.60
CA MET A 4 12.07 5.46 0.76
C MET A 4 11.95 4.66 -0.54
N ASN A 5 12.10 3.34 -0.44
CA ASN A 5 12.07 2.42 -1.60
C ASN A 5 10.76 2.46 -2.42
N GLY A 6 9.62 2.76 -1.80
CA GLY A 6 8.35 2.92 -2.50
C GLY A 6 8.33 4.06 -3.52
N PHE A 7 9.24 5.04 -3.42
CA PHE A 7 9.43 6.03 -4.48
C PHE A 7 10.11 5.42 -5.71
N VAL A 8 11.18 4.66 -5.51
CA VAL A 8 11.95 4.00 -6.57
C VAL A 8 11.05 3.02 -7.34
N SER A 9 10.29 2.18 -6.64
CA SER A 9 9.39 1.21 -7.29
C SER A 9 8.37 1.89 -8.20
N LYS A 10 7.75 2.99 -7.73
CA LYS A 10 6.77 3.74 -8.53
C LYS A 10 7.42 4.46 -9.71
N TRP A 11 8.62 5.02 -9.52
CA TRP A 11 9.38 5.65 -10.60
C TRP A 11 9.65 4.67 -11.75
N LEU A 12 10.10 3.45 -11.42
CA LEU A 12 10.37 2.42 -12.44
C LEU A 12 9.11 2.03 -13.21
N VAL A 13 7.97 1.88 -12.52
CA VAL A 13 6.67 1.62 -13.17
C VAL A 13 6.30 2.78 -14.10
N TYR A 14 6.43 4.02 -13.65
CA TYR A 14 6.10 5.20 -14.45
C TYR A 14 6.95 5.31 -15.73
N ILE A 15 8.26 5.17 -15.60
CA ILE A 15 9.15 5.20 -16.77
C ILE A 15 8.87 4.03 -17.71
N SER A 16 8.54 2.85 -17.18
CA SER A 16 8.16 1.70 -18.02
C SER A 16 6.90 2.00 -18.84
N LEU A 17 5.85 2.54 -18.23
CA LEU A 17 4.60 2.88 -18.92
C LEU A 17 4.82 3.97 -19.98
N LEU A 18 5.62 4.99 -19.65
CA LEU A 18 5.95 6.06 -20.60
C LEU A 18 6.77 5.53 -21.79
N ARG A 19 7.75 4.66 -21.54
CA ARG A 19 8.57 4.05 -22.62
C ARG A 19 7.77 3.10 -23.51
N GLN A 20 6.76 2.44 -22.97
CA GLN A 20 5.86 1.57 -23.72
C GLN A 20 4.78 2.36 -24.49
N GLY A 21 4.65 3.67 -24.26
CA GLY A 21 3.64 4.49 -24.92
C GLY A 21 2.23 4.24 -24.38
N GLU A 22 2.10 3.91 -23.09
CA GLU A 22 0.84 3.58 -22.41
C GLU A 22 0.36 4.73 -21.49
N PRO A 23 -0.05 5.89 -22.04
CA PRO A 23 -0.35 7.09 -21.25
C PRO A 23 -1.57 6.92 -20.35
N LEU A 24 -2.57 6.13 -20.75
CA LEU A 24 -3.77 5.90 -19.95
C LEU A 24 -3.45 5.13 -18.66
N LEU A 25 -2.61 4.09 -18.77
CA LEU A 25 -2.14 3.33 -17.62
C LEU A 25 -1.23 4.18 -16.72
N PHE A 26 -0.40 5.04 -17.32
CA PHE A 26 0.41 6.00 -16.55
C PHE A 26 -0.48 6.95 -15.71
N ILE A 27 -1.51 7.55 -16.32
CA ILE A 27 -2.46 8.41 -15.61
C ILE A 27 -3.17 7.64 -14.50
N ALA A 28 -3.63 6.42 -14.77
CA ALA A 28 -4.25 5.56 -13.76
C ALA A 28 -3.30 5.26 -12.59
N ALA A 29 -2.02 4.98 -12.86
CA ALA A 29 -1.01 4.72 -11.83
C ALA A 29 -0.71 5.96 -10.98
N VAL A 30 -0.70 7.16 -11.59
CA VAL A 30 -0.54 8.43 -10.87
C VAL A 30 -1.75 8.72 -9.98
N ILE A 31 -2.97 8.54 -10.49
CA ILE A 31 -4.21 8.67 -9.71
C ILE A 31 -4.21 7.69 -8.53
N GLY A 32 -3.81 6.44 -8.74
CA GLY A 32 -3.67 5.44 -7.67
C GLY A 32 -2.67 5.88 -6.59
N THR A 33 -1.57 6.53 -6.98
CA THR A 33 -0.62 7.11 -6.03
C THR A 33 -1.20 8.27 -5.25
N LEU A 34 -1.97 9.15 -5.88
CA LEU A 34 -2.68 10.23 -5.18
C LEU A 34 -3.69 9.65 -4.18
N GLY A 35 -4.46 8.64 -4.58
CA GLY A 35 -5.39 7.93 -3.70
C GLY A 35 -4.69 7.34 -2.47
N THR A 36 -3.48 6.80 -2.65
CA THR A 36 -2.65 6.30 -1.53
C THR A 36 -2.23 7.43 -0.60
N VAL A 37 -1.80 8.57 -1.14
CA VAL A 37 -1.42 9.73 -0.31
C VAL A 37 -2.61 10.23 0.50
N LEU A 38 -3.78 10.34 -0.12
CA LEU A 38 -5.01 10.76 0.55
C LEU A 38 -5.44 9.77 1.63
N SER A 39 -5.39 8.46 1.38
CA SER A 39 -5.78 7.47 2.39
C SER A 39 -4.81 7.46 3.58
N VAL A 40 -3.51 7.50 3.33
CA VAL A 40 -2.47 7.56 4.37
C VAL A 40 -2.55 8.87 5.15
N PHE A 41 -2.81 10.00 4.48
CA PHE A 41 -2.99 11.28 5.15
C PHE A 41 -4.20 11.27 6.08
N LYS A 42 -5.34 10.70 5.65
CA LYS A 42 -6.52 10.53 6.51
C LYS A 42 -6.18 9.70 7.75
N LEU A 43 -5.47 8.59 7.58
CA LEU A 43 -5.02 7.76 8.70
C LEU A 43 -4.13 8.56 9.66
N LEU A 44 -3.12 9.25 9.13
CA LEU A 44 -2.19 10.02 9.93
C LEU A 44 -2.89 11.16 10.68
N HIS A 45 -3.76 11.90 9.99
CA HIS A 45 -4.54 12.97 10.58
C HIS A 45 -5.46 12.46 11.68
N ASN A 46 -6.20 11.39 11.45
CA ASN A 46 -7.19 10.89 12.39
C ASN A 46 -6.58 10.18 13.60
N THR A 47 -5.39 9.60 13.47
CA THR A 47 -4.78 8.78 14.52
C THR A 47 -3.71 9.52 15.31
N PHE A 48 -2.86 10.32 14.66
CA PHE A 48 -1.66 10.88 15.30
C PHE A 48 -1.67 12.40 15.45
N LEU A 49 -2.45 13.11 14.63
CA LEU A 49 -2.57 14.56 14.74
C LEU A 49 -3.71 14.95 15.68
N GLY A 50 -3.74 16.24 16.05
CA GLY A 50 -4.80 16.84 16.85
C GLY A 50 -4.60 16.73 18.35
N GLN A 51 -5.70 16.83 19.11
CA GLN A 51 -5.66 16.94 20.56
C GLN A 51 -5.64 15.55 21.20
N LEU A 52 -4.70 15.34 22.12
CA LEU A 52 -4.64 14.09 22.88
C LEU A 52 -5.87 13.99 23.79
N ARG A 53 -6.53 12.83 23.74
CA ARG A 53 -7.68 12.53 24.60
C ARG A 53 -7.21 12.26 26.02
N VAL A 54 -7.99 12.69 26.99
CA VAL A 54 -7.70 12.51 28.43
C VAL A 54 -7.47 11.03 28.77
N GLU A 55 -8.24 10.13 28.16
CA GLU A 55 -8.14 8.66 28.30
C GLU A 55 -6.79 8.08 27.87
N HIS A 56 -6.02 8.81 27.06
CA HIS A 56 -4.74 8.35 26.51
C HIS A 56 -3.52 9.03 27.15
N MET A 57 -3.73 9.88 28.17
CA MET A 57 -2.63 10.60 28.85
C MET A 57 -1.69 9.68 29.62
N GLU A 58 -2.17 8.54 30.11
CA GLU A 58 -1.40 7.60 30.94
C GLU A 58 -0.90 6.38 30.15
N VAL A 59 -1.07 6.37 28.83
CA VAL A 59 -0.64 5.25 27.98
C VAL A 59 0.90 5.22 27.93
N SER A 60 1.48 4.05 28.20
CA SER A 60 2.92 3.83 28.12
C SER A 60 3.40 3.62 26.69
N GLU A 61 4.68 3.90 26.47
CA GLU A 61 5.35 3.62 25.19
C GLU A 61 5.33 2.14 24.80
N ALA A 62 5.47 1.87 23.50
CA ALA A 62 5.49 0.51 22.97
C ALA A 62 6.69 -0.29 23.51
N PRO A 63 6.52 -1.59 23.82
CA PRO A 63 7.61 -2.43 24.32
C PRO A 63 8.67 -2.68 23.23
N TRP A 64 9.90 -2.96 23.65
CA TRP A 64 11.03 -3.23 22.75
C TRP A 64 10.79 -4.40 21.78
N SER A 65 10.00 -5.41 22.18
CA SER A 65 9.62 -6.53 21.32
C SER A 65 8.84 -6.09 20.07
N MET A 66 8.15 -4.95 20.12
CA MET A 66 7.46 -4.35 18.98
C MET A 66 8.34 -3.33 18.25
N LEU A 67 9.09 -2.51 18.99
CA LEU A 67 9.94 -1.47 18.41
C LEU A 67 11.07 -2.04 17.54
N ILE A 68 11.69 -3.15 17.96
CA ILE A 68 12.82 -3.74 17.22
C ILE A 68 12.40 -4.17 15.79
N PRO A 69 11.34 -4.99 15.60
CA PRO A 69 10.86 -5.30 14.25
C PRO A 69 10.49 -4.07 13.43
N MET A 70 9.84 -3.07 14.04
CA MET A 70 9.45 -1.84 13.32
C MET A 70 10.67 -1.05 12.84
N LEU A 71 11.67 -0.87 13.69
CA LEU A 71 12.92 -0.17 13.34
C LEU A 71 13.72 -0.94 12.30
N LEU A 72 13.76 -2.28 12.38
CA LEU A 72 14.39 -3.12 11.37
C LEU A 72 13.73 -2.92 10.01
N MET A 73 12.40 -3.02 9.94
CA MET A 73 11.67 -2.82 8.69
C MET A 73 11.84 -1.39 8.15
N ALA A 74 11.77 -0.38 9.00
CA ALA A 74 12.01 1.01 8.61
C ALA A 74 13.43 1.20 8.05
N SER A 75 14.43 0.59 8.68
CA SER A 75 15.82 0.63 8.23
C SER A 75 15.98 -0.02 6.85
N VAL A 76 15.37 -1.19 6.62
CA VAL A 76 15.38 -1.84 5.30
C VAL A 76 14.75 -0.94 4.24
N VAL A 77 13.61 -0.31 4.54
CA VAL A 77 12.92 0.61 3.61
C VAL A 77 13.78 1.82 3.24
N VAL A 78 14.51 2.38 4.20
CA VAL A 78 15.38 3.55 3.97
C VAL A 78 16.68 3.14 3.28
N VAL A 79 17.32 2.04 3.67
CA VAL A 79 18.57 1.57 3.04
C VAL A 79 18.33 1.17 1.58
N THR A 80 17.32 0.33 1.32
CA THR A 80 16.96 -0.06 -0.06
C THR A 80 16.34 1.11 -0.83
N GLY A 81 15.84 2.12 -0.14
CA GLY A 81 15.31 3.33 -0.75
C GLY A 81 16.40 4.29 -1.17
N THR A 82 17.42 4.52 -0.35
CA THR A 82 18.56 5.41 -0.64
C THR A 82 19.54 4.80 -1.64
N ALA A 83 19.80 3.49 -1.52
CA ALA A 83 20.69 2.72 -2.39
C ALA A 83 19.92 1.58 -3.07
N PRO A 84 19.00 1.88 -4.01
CA PRO A 84 18.18 0.87 -4.66
C PRO A 84 18.98 -0.13 -5.50
N GLY A 85 20.21 0.20 -5.89
CA GLY A 85 21.12 -0.73 -6.58
C GLY A 85 21.25 -2.06 -5.86
N LEU A 86 21.28 -2.05 -4.52
CA LEU A 86 21.38 -3.25 -3.68
C LEU A 86 20.28 -4.29 -3.96
N VAL A 87 19.08 -3.84 -4.33
CA VAL A 87 17.95 -4.72 -4.68
C VAL A 87 17.91 -4.97 -6.19
N LEU A 88 18.28 -3.97 -6.99
CA LEU A 88 18.30 -4.07 -8.44
C LEU A 88 19.33 -5.09 -8.95
N ASP A 89 20.43 -5.33 -8.24
CA ASP A 89 21.39 -6.40 -8.54
C ASP A 89 20.72 -7.78 -8.58
N TRP A 90 19.81 -8.04 -7.65
CA TRP A 90 19.08 -9.30 -7.55
C TRP A 90 18.05 -9.42 -8.68
N VAL A 91 17.37 -8.31 -8.99
CA VAL A 91 16.42 -8.25 -10.10
C VAL A 91 17.13 -8.45 -11.43
N ALA A 92 18.28 -7.81 -11.64
CA ALA A 92 19.11 -7.94 -12.83
C ALA A 92 19.58 -9.39 -13.03
N SER A 93 20.02 -10.05 -11.95
CA SER A 93 20.38 -11.47 -11.98
C SER A 93 19.21 -12.37 -12.37
N ALA A 94 18.01 -12.09 -11.84
CA ALA A 94 16.79 -12.81 -12.21
C ALA A 94 16.37 -12.56 -13.67
N GLN A 95 16.49 -11.32 -14.16
CA GLN A 95 16.23 -11.00 -15.57
C GLN A 95 17.18 -11.73 -16.51
N ALA A 96 18.48 -11.76 -16.18
CA ALA A 96 19.48 -12.48 -16.95
C ALA A 96 19.18 -13.98 -17.02
N ALA A 97 18.79 -14.58 -15.88
CA ALA A 97 18.41 -16.00 -15.82
C ALA A 97 17.17 -16.32 -16.68
N LEU A 98 16.26 -15.36 -16.86
CA LEU A 98 15.06 -15.48 -17.70
C LEU A 98 15.30 -15.11 -19.18
N GLY A 99 16.53 -14.71 -19.55
CA GLY A 99 16.83 -14.24 -20.91
C GLY A 99 16.19 -12.89 -21.26
N LEU A 100 15.80 -12.11 -20.25
CA LEU A 100 15.21 -10.78 -20.42
C LEU A 100 16.31 -9.71 -20.49
N PRO A 101 16.06 -8.56 -21.17
CA PRO A 101 17.01 -7.46 -21.18
C PRO A 101 17.24 -6.95 -19.76
N VAL A 102 18.51 -6.95 -19.34
CA VAL A 102 18.92 -6.54 -17.99
C VAL A 102 18.86 -5.02 -17.88
N LEU A 103 18.25 -4.53 -16.81
CA LEU A 103 18.19 -3.11 -16.53
C LEU A 103 19.57 -2.59 -16.10
N GLU A 104 20.13 -1.67 -16.88
CA GLU A 104 21.30 -0.90 -16.46
C GLU A 104 20.96 -0.06 -15.23
N HIS A 105 21.75 -0.25 -14.17
CA HIS A 105 21.54 0.41 -12.90
C HIS A 105 22.88 0.73 -12.23
N SER A 106 22.82 1.68 -11.31
CA SER A 106 23.90 2.09 -10.42
C SER A 106 23.47 1.87 -8.98
N LEU A 107 24.38 2.07 -8.03
CA LEU A 107 24.05 2.02 -6.60
C LEU A 107 22.90 3.00 -6.25
N GLY A 108 22.90 4.18 -6.86
CA GLY A 108 21.88 5.21 -6.67
C GLY A 108 20.56 4.94 -7.39
N GLY A 109 20.51 4.03 -8.36
CA GLY A 109 19.28 3.69 -9.06
C GLY A 109 19.44 3.48 -10.55
N ALA A 110 18.30 3.44 -11.23
CA ALA A 110 18.19 3.08 -12.63
C ALA A 110 17.22 4.02 -13.37
N ALA A 111 17.22 3.92 -14.70
CA ALA A 111 16.30 4.68 -15.54
C ALA A 111 16.32 6.21 -15.27
N GLY A 112 17.54 6.76 -15.18
CA GLY A 112 17.78 8.20 -14.97
C GLY A 112 17.55 8.69 -13.54
N LEU A 113 17.22 7.79 -12.60
CA LEU A 113 17.07 8.11 -11.18
C LEU A 113 18.38 7.90 -10.43
N ASP A 114 18.88 8.94 -9.77
CA ASP A 114 19.94 8.85 -8.77
C ASP A 114 19.40 9.25 -7.39
N MET A 115 19.12 8.22 -6.60
CA MET A 115 18.51 8.34 -5.29
C MET A 115 19.50 8.71 -4.19
N LEU A 116 20.80 8.46 -4.38
CA LEU A 116 21.84 8.92 -3.46
C LEU A 116 21.92 10.44 -3.53
N TRP A 117 21.93 11.00 -4.75
CA TRP A 117 21.91 12.45 -4.95
C TRP A 117 20.61 13.07 -4.41
N ILE A 118 19.44 12.54 -4.79
CA ILE A 118 18.15 13.08 -4.35
C ILE A 118 18.01 13.04 -2.82
N SER A 119 18.39 11.93 -2.19
CA SER A 119 18.34 11.81 -0.73
C SER A 119 19.35 12.73 -0.05
N GLY A 120 20.54 12.89 -0.63
CA GLY A 120 21.57 13.82 -0.14
C GLY A 120 21.10 15.28 -0.17
N VAL A 121 20.53 15.73 -1.29
CA VAL A 121 19.97 17.08 -1.43
C VAL A 121 18.82 17.31 -0.44
N LEU A 122 17.94 16.31 -0.27
CA LEU A 122 16.83 16.38 0.69
C LEU A 122 17.34 16.52 2.13
N LEU A 123 18.28 15.67 2.55
CA LEU A 123 18.86 15.72 3.90
C LEU A 123 19.65 17.00 4.13
N TYR A 124 20.35 17.52 3.12
CA TYR A 124 21.01 18.81 3.18
C TYR A 124 20.02 19.96 3.38
N GLY A 125 18.90 19.95 2.64
CA GLY A 125 17.82 20.91 2.82
C GLY A 125 17.20 20.86 4.22
N PHE A 126 16.95 19.65 4.75
CA PHE A 126 16.50 19.47 6.12
C PHE A 126 17.53 19.97 7.14
N ALA A 127 18.82 19.68 6.95
CA ALA A 127 19.87 20.13 7.85
C ALA A 127 19.94 21.66 7.91
N ILE A 128 19.90 22.35 6.76
CA ILE A 128 19.83 23.82 6.73
C ILE A 128 18.56 24.32 7.43
N GLY A 129 17.39 23.74 7.12
CA GLY A 129 16.12 24.13 7.74
C GLY A 129 16.15 23.98 9.26
N THR A 130 16.73 22.87 9.76
CA THR A 130 16.92 22.64 11.19
C THR A 130 17.89 23.65 11.80
N LEU A 131 19.02 23.95 11.15
CA LEU A 131 19.96 24.96 11.65
C LEU A 131 19.32 26.34 11.72
N LEU A 132 18.55 26.75 10.71
CA LEU A 132 17.80 28.01 10.71
C LEU A 132 16.74 28.02 11.81
N PHE A 133 16.01 26.93 11.99
CA PHE A 133 15.00 26.80 13.05
C PHE A 133 15.61 26.90 14.44
N LEU A 134 16.76 26.24 14.68
CA LEU A 134 17.47 26.28 15.96
C LEU A 134 18.16 27.63 16.21
N ALA A 135 18.56 28.35 15.16
CA ALA A 135 19.04 29.72 15.24
C ALA A 135 17.90 30.73 15.51
N GLY A 136 16.65 30.33 15.25
CA GLY A 136 15.46 31.07 15.65
C GLY A 136 15.42 31.28 17.16
N GLY A 137 14.90 32.43 17.59
CA GLY A 137 14.88 32.83 19.01
C GLY A 137 14.14 31.86 19.94
N ARG A 138 13.98 32.26 21.21
CA ARG A 138 13.42 31.38 22.25
C ARG A 138 12.05 30.81 21.88
N SER A 139 11.99 29.49 21.67
CA SER A 139 10.74 28.75 21.54
C SER A 139 10.03 28.66 22.89
N ARG A 140 8.69 28.79 22.87
CA ARG A 140 7.83 28.56 24.03
C ARG A 140 6.88 27.42 23.71
N ARG A 141 6.79 26.45 24.61
CA ARG A 141 5.75 25.42 24.54
C ARG A 141 4.43 26.04 25.00
N VAL A 142 3.39 25.84 24.21
CA VAL A 142 2.03 26.34 24.46
C VAL A 142 1.13 25.13 24.65
N HIS A 143 0.10 25.26 25.50
CA HIS A 143 -0.81 24.16 25.76
C HIS A 143 -1.66 23.85 24.51
N GLN A 144 -2.04 22.59 24.28
CA GLN A 144 -2.83 22.19 23.11
C GLN A 144 -4.24 22.81 23.03
N PHE A 145 -4.72 23.38 24.15
CA PHE A 145 -5.99 24.07 24.25
C PHE A 145 -5.88 25.59 24.00
N ASP A 146 -4.66 26.12 24.02
CA ASP A 146 -4.37 27.52 23.64
C ASP A 146 -4.13 27.58 22.12
N ASN A 147 -5.06 27.02 21.36
CA ASN A 147 -5.01 27.00 19.91
C ASN A 147 -6.02 27.99 19.32
N TYR A 148 -5.84 28.33 18.04
CA TYR A 148 -6.74 29.24 17.36
C TYR A 148 -8.16 28.64 17.26
N ALA A 149 -9.12 29.26 17.95
CA ALA A 149 -10.53 28.89 17.87
C ALA A 149 -11.43 30.12 17.67
N GLY A 150 -10.97 31.08 16.86
CA GLY A 150 -11.72 32.31 16.58
C GLY A 150 -12.00 33.17 17.82
N GLY A 151 -11.12 33.11 18.83
CA GLY A 151 -11.28 33.84 20.09
C GLY A 151 -12.01 33.07 21.20
N HIS A 152 -12.46 31.83 20.94
CA HIS A 152 -13.04 30.97 21.97
C HIS A 152 -11.98 30.13 22.70
N PHE A 153 -12.30 29.72 23.92
CA PHE A 153 -11.48 28.80 24.69
C PHE A 153 -11.78 27.35 24.28
N LEU A 154 -10.72 26.56 24.08
CA LEU A 154 -10.86 25.13 23.89
C LEU A 154 -10.76 24.43 25.24
N SER A 155 -11.64 23.46 25.45
CA SER A 155 -11.60 22.55 26.59
C SER A 155 -11.45 21.12 26.08
N ALA A 156 -11.13 20.18 26.98
CA ALA A 156 -11.05 18.76 26.64
C ALA A 156 -12.38 18.17 26.13
N GLU A 157 -13.51 18.79 26.46
CA GLU A 157 -14.85 18.39 26.01
C GLU A 157 -15.09 18.77 24.54
N ASN A 158 -14.44 19.83 24.07
CA ASN A 158 -14.58 20.31 22.71
C ASN A 158 -13.76 19.46 21.76
N ARG A 159 -14.43 18.63 20.95
CA ARG A 159 -13.79 17.85 19.88
C ARG A 159 -13.41 18.76 18.71
N TYR A 160 -12.29 19.46 18.85
CA TYR A 160 -11.83 20.41 17.86
C TYR A 160 -11.29 19.73 16.58
N GLN A 161 -10.77 18.51 16.71
CA GLN A 161 -10.27 17.73 15.59
C GLN A 161 -11.40 16.99 14.86
N TYR A 162 -11.46 17.15 13.54
CA TYR A 162 -12.42 16.47 12.68
C TYR A 162 -11.91 15.09 12.25
N SER A 163 -12.52 14.02 12.78
CA SER A 163 -12.13 12.64 12.46
C SER A 163 -13.20 11.85 11.70
N ASP A 164 -14.47 12.21 11.84
CA ASP A 164 -15.57 11.55 11.14
C ASP A 164 -15.72 12.09 9.71
N GLN A 165 -16.15 11.26 8.76
CA GLN A 165 -16.37 11.63 7.35
C GLN A 165 -15.33 12.60 6.73
N PHE A 166 -14.04 12.38 6.98
CA PHE A 166 -12.93 13.25 6.55
C PHE A 166 -13.03 13.80 5.10
N TYR A 167 -13.57 13.00 4.17
CA TYR A 167 -13.77 13.35 2.76
C TYR A 167 -15.23 13.72 2.40
N ALA A 168 -16.01 14.28 3.33
CA ALA A 168 -17.42 14.60 3.11
C ALA A 168 -17.65 15.48 1.88
N GLY A 169 -16.81 16.51 1.67
CA GLY A 169 -16.91 17.38 0.49
C GLY A 169 -16.73 16.62 -0.83
N LEU A 170 -15.72 15.75 -0.90
CA LEU A 170 -15.49 14.88 -2.06
C LEU A 170 -16.65 13.90 -2.23
N MET A 171 -17.07 13.23 -1.16
CA MET A 171 -18.15 12.26 -1.17
C MET A 171 -19.51 12.88 -1.50
N HIS A 172 -19.70 14.17 -1.25
CA HIS A 172 -20.90 14.88 -1.71
C HIS A 172 -20.98 14.92 -3.24
N HIS A 173 -19.83 15.04 -3.92
CA HIS A 173 -19.78 15.17 -5.38
C HIS A 173 -19.77 13.80 -6.07
N ILE A 174 -18.99 12.85 -5.57
CA ILE A 174 -18.78 11.54 -6.23
C ILE A 174 -19.50 10.37 -5.56
N GLY A 175 -20.08 10.58 -4.36
CA GLY A 175 -20.47 9.48 -3.48
C GLY A 175 -21.58 8.59 -4.02
N GLY A 176 -22.54 9.13 -4.77
CA GLY A 176 -23.63 8.37 -5.37
C GLY A 176 -23.11 7.31 -6.35
N TRP A 177 -22.37 7.76 -7.37
CA TRP A 177 -21.78 6.86 -8.37
C TRP A 177 -20.69 5.96 -7.77
N TYR A 178 -19.87 6.48 -6.85
CA TYR A 178 -18.84 5.70 -6.18
C TYR A 178 -19.45 4.51 -5.44
N ARG A 179 -20.40 4.75 -4.52
CA ARG A 179 -21.03 3.68 -3.74
C ARG A 179 -21.76 2.68 -4.63
N ALA A 180 -22.50 3.18 -5.63
CA ALA A 180 -23.22 2.33 -6.58
C ALA A 180 -22.28 1.38 -7.34
N SER A 181 -21.08 1.87 -7.72
CA SER A 181 -20.08 1.07 -8.43
C SER A 181 -19.56 -0.09 -7.56
N PHE A 182 -19.28 0.15 -6.27
CA PHE A 182 -18.84 -0.91 -5.35
C PHE A 182 -19.95 -1.92 -5.07
N THR A 183 -21.18 -1.46 -4.80
CA THR A 183 -22.31 -2.37 -4.57
C THR A 183 -22.62 -3.22 -5.80
N TRP A 184 -22.48 -2.63 -6.99
CA TRP A 184 -22.61 -3.37 -8.24
C TRP A 184 -21.50 -4.42 -8.39
N ALA A 185 -20.23 -4.04 -8.19
CA ALA A 185 -19.11 -4.97 -8.29
C ALA A 185 -19.22 -6.13 -7.28
N GLU A 186 -19.61 -5.83 -6.04
CA GLU A 186 -19.88 -6.85 -5.01
C GLU A 186 -21.01 -7.79 -5.45
N SER A 187 -22.11 -7.24 -5.97
CA SER A 187 -23.24 -8.04 -6.48
C SER A 187 -22.81 -8.96 -7.62
N VAL A 188 -21.93 -8.50 -8.52
CA VAL A 188 -21.37 -9.31 -9.61
C VAL A 188 -20.50 -10.44 -9.08
N VAL A 189 -19.65 -10.17 -8.08
CA VAL A 189 -18.81 -11.20 -7.46
C VAL A 189 -19.67 -12.26 -6.79
N ILE A 190 -20.65 -11.85 -5.99
CA ILE A 190 -21.58 -12.77 -5.31
C ILE A 190 -22.33 -13.62 -6.34
N ALA A 191 -22.92 -12.99 -7.35
CA ALA A 191 -23.66 -13.69 -8.40
C ALA A 191 -22.78 -14.68 -9.17
N SER A 192 -21.51 -14.36 -9.40
CA SER A 192 -20.55 -15.24 -10.06
C SER A 192 -20.21 -16.46 -9.20
N VAL A 193 -19.98 -16.25 -7.90
CA VAL A 193 -19.73 -17.34 -6.95
C VAL A 193 -20.95 -18.25 -6.84
N ASP A 194 -22.15 -17.68 -6.75
CA ASP A 194 -23.41 -18.44 -6.70
C ASP A 194 -23.65 -19.23 -7.99
N ALA A 195 -23.40 -18.63 -9.16
CA ALA A 195 -23.51 -19.30 -10.44
C ALA A 195 -22.54 -20.49 -10.53
N LEU A 196 -21.28 -20.32 -10.11
CA LEU A 196 -20.28 -21.38 -10.07
C LEU A 196 -20.67 -22.48 -9.06
N GLY A 197 -21.15 -22.11 -7.88
CA GLY A 197 -21.63 -23.06 -6.87
C GLY A 197 -22.83 -23.89 -7.38
N THR A 198 -23.75 -23.23 -8.07
CA THR A 198 -24.93 -23.89 -8.66
C THR A 198 -24.53 -24.79 -9.82
N ALA A 199 -23.61 -24.35 -10.70
CA ALA A 199 -23.09 -25.15 -11.80
C ALA A 199 -22.32 -26.37 -11.30
N ALA A 200 -21.46 -26.21 -10.29
CA ALA A 200 -20.74 -27.31 -9.65
C ALA A 200 -21.71 -28.32 -9.03
N THR A 201 -22.70 -27.86 -8.28
CA THR A 201 -23.72 -28.73 -7.67
C THR A 201 -24.55 -29.45 -8.74
N GLY A 202 -24.91 -28.75 -9.83
CA GLY A 202 -25.60 -29.32 -10.97
C GLY A 202 -24.77 -30.39 -11.68
N PHE A 203 -23.48 -30.15 -11.89
CA PHE A 203 -22.54 -31.10 -12.47
C PHE A 203 -22.39 -32.35 -11.59
N PHE A 204 -22.17 -32.19 -10.28
CA PHE A 204 -22.05 -33.31 -9.33
C PHE A 204 -23.36 -34.09 -9.13
N ARG A 205 -24.52 -33.47 -9.33
CA ARG A 205 -25.82 -34.17 -9.29
C ARG A 205 -26.15 -34.90 -10.60
N ARG A 206 -25.73 -34.34 -11.74
CA ARG A 206 -26.00 -34.90 -13.08
C ARG A 206 -25.06 -36.05 -13.41
N ILE A 207 -23.82 -35.95 -12.97
CA ILE A 207 -22.90 -37.08 -12.90
C ILE A 207 -23.33 -37.90 -11.70
N GLN A 208 -23.99 -39.04 -11.91
CA GLN A 208 -24.17 -40.00 -10.84
C GLN A 208 -22.78 -40.35 -10.29
N ALA A 209 -22.44 -39.90 -9.09
CA ALA A 209 -21.16 -40.22 -8.46
C ALA A 209 -20.92 -41.74 -8.42
N VAL A 210 -22.01 -42.51 -8.33
CA VAL A 210 -22.06 -43.97 -8.44
C VAL A 210 -21.62 -44.47 -9.82
N PHE A 211 -21.99 -43.80 -10.92
CA PHE A 211 -21.61 -44.18 -12.28
C PHE A 211 -20.12 -43.93 -12.57
N LEU A 212 -19.55 -42.82 -12.08
CA LEU A 212 -18.10 -42.59 -12.19
C LEU A 212 -17.28 -43.52 -11.31
N LEU A 213 -17.75 -43.81 -10.08
CA LEU A 213 -17.15 -44.84 -9.23
C LEU A 213 -17.24 -46.21 -9.87
N LEU A 214 -18.35 -46.56 -10.50
CA LEU A 214 -18.51 -47.80 -11.27
C LEU A 214 -17.56 -47.86 -12.47
N LEU A 215 -17.43 -46.79 -13.26
CA LEU A 215 -16.49 -46.72 -14.38
C LEU A 215 -15.03 -46.82 -13.91
N ALA A 216 -14.67 -46.14 -12.82
CA ALA A 216 -13.32 -46.18 -12.26
C ALA A 216 -12.99 -47.57 -11.70
N THR A 217 -13.92 -48.21 -10.99
CA THR A 217 -13.75 -49.58 -10.47
C THR A 217 -13.71 -50.61 -11.59
N LEU A 218 -14.57 -50.49 -12.62
CA LEU A 218 -14.53 -51.35 -13.81
C LEU A 218 -13.24 -51.18 -14.61
N GLY A 219 -12.75 -49.95 -14.78
CA GLY A 219 -11.46 -49.68 -15.43
C GLY A 219 -10.29 -50.25 -14.65
N ALA A 220 -10.29 -50.11 -13.32
CA ALA A 220 -9.27 -50.69 -12.45
C ALA A 220 -9.28 -52.22 -12.51
N LEU A 221 -10.45 -52.86 -12.49
CA LEU A 221 -10.60 -54.31 -12.64
C LEU A 221 -10.14 -54.80 -14.02
N ALA A 222 -10.52 -54.11 -15.09
CA ALA A 222 -10.10 -54.45 -16.45
C ALA A 222 -8.57 -54.35 -16.60
N TRP A 223 -7.95 -53.31 -16.03
CA TRP A 223 -6.51 -53.15 -16.00
C TRP A 223 -5.81 -54.28 -15.22
N LEU A 224 -6.38 -54.68 -14.08
CA LEU A 224 -5.83 -55.72 -13.22
C LEU A 224 -5.96 -57.12 -13.85
N ILE A 225 -7.04 -57.38 -14.58
CA ILE A 225 -7.25 -58.63 -15.34
C ILE A 225 -6.32 -58.68 -16.56
N TRP A 226 -6.13 -57.55 -17.26
CA TRP A 226 -5.24 -57.48 -18.43
C TRP A 226 -3.76 -57.55 -18.06
N GLY A 227 -3.38 -57.06 -16.87
CA GLY A 227 -2.02 -57.21 -16.32
C GLY A 227 -1.74 -58.57 -15.68
N ALA A 228 -2.75 -59.43 -15.50
CA ALA A 228 -2.62 -60.76 -14.91
C ALA A 228 -2.72 -61.92 -15.93
N ALA A 229 -2.95 -61.60 -17.21
CA ALA A 229 -2.93 -62.53 -18.34
C ALA A 229 -1.64 -62.36 -19.15
#